data_AF-X1Q5B0-F1
#
_entry.id   AF-X1Q5B0-F1
#
_cell.length_a   1.000
_cell.length_b   1.000
_cell.length_c   1.000
_cell.angle_alpha   90.00
_cell.angle_beta   90.00
_cell.angle_gamma   90.00
#
_symmetry.space_group_name_H-M   'P 1'
#
loop_
_entity.id
_entity.type
_entity.pdbx_description
1 polymer ?
#
loop_
_entity_poly.entity_id
_entity_poly.type
_entity_poly.pdbx_seq_one_letter_code
_entity_poly.pdbx_strand_id
1 'polypeptide(L)'
;VVLLVVTLGLASLWRSAGVQIRLAQKKDDFISAVSHELRTPLTSIRMYSEMLEKNWVKSEDKLAEYYRNMRQESERLSRLIENVLDFSRIQRGRKKYTFKAGDINKCIADVVEMMRPYAAQRGFTI
;
A
#
# COMPACT_ATOMS: atom_id res chain seq x y z
N VAL A 1 -50.08 8.04 10.23
CA VAL A 1 -49.20 8.35 9.08
C VAL A 1 -48.04 9.26 9.48
N VAL A 2 -48.28 10.44 10.04
CA VAL A 2 -47.21 11.40 10.44
C VAL A 2 -46.17 10.79 11.39
N LEU A 3 -46.59 10.11 12.46
CA LEU A 3 -45.67 9.48 13.42
C LEU A 3 -44.77 8.41 12.75
N LEU A 4 -45.30 7.60 11.85
CA LEU A 4 -44.53 6.59 11.10
C LEU A 4 -43.46 7.24 10.21
N VAL A 5 -43.83 8.32 9.51
CA VAL A 5 -42.90 9.07 8.66
C VAL A 5 -41.79 9.71 9.50
N VAL A 6 -42.13 10.29 10.66
CA VAL A 6 -41.16 10.88 11.58
C VAL A 6 -40.21 9.80 12.13
N THR A 7 -40.72 8.65 12.55
CA THR A 7 -39.88 7.55 13.06
C THR A 7 -38.95 7.00 11.98
N LEU A 8 -39.43 6.84 10.74
CA LEU A 8 -38.60 6.41 9.61
C LEU A 8 -37.53 7.44 9.26
N GLY A 9 -37.89 8.73 9.30
CA GLY A 9 -36.96 9.84 9.10
C GLY A 9 -35.84 9.84 10.15
N LEU A 10 -36.19 9.74 11.42
CA LEU A 10 -35.22 9.65 12.52
C LEU A 10 -34.32 8.41 12.41
N ALA A 11 -34.89 7.24 12.08
CA ALA A 11 -34.13 6.01 11.87
C ALA A 11 -33.16 6.12 10.68
N SER A 12 -33.60 6.74 9.58
CA SER A 12 -32.77 7.02 8.40
C SER A 12 -31.61 7.97 8.73
N LEU A 13 -31.89 9.06 9.46
CA LEU A 13 -30.88 10.00 9.93
C LEU A 13 -29.86 9.34 10.85
N TRP A 14 -30.31 8.53 11.82
CA TRP A 14 -29.44 7.76 12.70
C TRP A 14 -28.55 6.78 11.93
N ARG A 15 -29.11 6.05 10.97
CA ARG A 15 -28.35 5.13 10.12
C ARG A 15 -27.31 5.89 9.28
N SER A 16 -27.70 7.01 8.68
CA SER A 16 -26.82 7.87 7.88
C SER A 16 -25.67 8.42 8.72
N ALA A 17 -25.96 8.97 9.90
CA ALA A 17 -24.95 9.45 10.84
C ALA A 17 -23.96 8.34 11.24
N GLY A 18 -24.47 7.14 11.56
CA GLY A 18 -23.62 5.99 11.88
C GLY A 18 -22.75 5.54 10.71
N VAL A 19 -23.24 5.60 9.46
CA VAL A 19 -22.42 5.31 8.27
C VAL A 19 -21.31 6.35 8.09
N GLN A 20 -21.61 7.64 8.28
CA GLN A 20 -20.61 8.71 8.15
C GLN A 20 -19.51 8.61 9.19
N ILE A 21 -19.86 8.36 10.46
CA ILE A 21 -18.88 8.16 11.53
C ILE A 21 -17.97 6.98 11.22
N ARG A 22 -18.54 5.84 10.78
CA ARG A 22 -17.73 4.68 10.38
C ARG A 22 -16.82 4.98 9.20
N LEU A 23 -17.26 5.78 8.24
CA LEU A 23 -16.44 6.19 7.09
C LEU A 23 -15.29 7.11 7.53
N ALA A 24 -15.55 8.05 8.43
CA ALA A 24 -14.54 8.92 9.01
C ALA A 24 -13.49 8.12 9.79
N GLN A 25 -13.93 7.21 10.67
CA GLN A 25 -13.04 6.31 11.41
C GLN A 25 -12.14 5.49 10.49
N LYS A 26 -12.71 4.86 9.44
CA LYS A 26 -11.91 4.11 8.47
C LYS A 26 -10.87 4.97 7.74
N LYS A 27 -11.19 6.25 7.49
CA LYS A 27 -10.25 7.18 6.86
C LYS A 27 -9.12 7.54 7.82
N ASP A 28 -9.43 7.78 9.08
CA ASP A 28 -8.44 8.07 10.11
C ASP A 28 -7.52 6.87 10.37
N ASP A 29 -8.10 5.66 10.49
CA ASP A 29 -7.36 4.40 10.60
C ASP A 29 -6.43 4.19 9.41
N PHE A 30 -6.91 4.47 8.19
CA PHE A 30 -6.09 4.39 6.99
C PHE A 30 -4.90 5.37 7.03
N ILE A 31 -5.14 6.63 7.40
CA ILE A 31 -4.06 7.64 7.49
C ILE A 31 -3.04 7.24 8.56
N SER A 32 -3.51 6.75 9.70
CA SER A 32 -2.67 6.24 10.78
C SER A 32 -1.79 5.09 10.30
N ALA A 33 -2.41 4.07 9.68
CA ALA A 33 -1.70 2.91 9.14
C ALA A 33 -0.64 3.29 8.09
N VAL A 34 -0.98 4.17 7.14
CA VAL A 34 -0.02 4.68 6.14
C VAL A 34 1.15 5.40 6.83
N SER A 35 0.87 6.25 7.82
CA SER A 35 1.90 7.00 8.54
C SER A 35 2.86 6.06 9.29
N HIS A 36 2.33 5.00 9.90
CA HIS A 36 3.14 3.97 10.55
C HIS A 36 4.02 3.19 9.56
N GLU A 37 3.45 2.74 8.44
CA GLU A 37 4.17 2.01 7.40
C GLU A 37 5.26 2.85 6.71
N LEU A 38 5.08 4.17 6.60
CA LEU A 38 6.10 5.08 6.06
C LEU A 38 7.21 5.39 7.08
N ARG A 39 6.89 5.41 8.38
CA ARG A 39 7.88 5.75 9.43
C ARG A 39 8.99 4.72 9.51
N THR A 40 8.68 3.44 9.38
CA THR A 40 9.64 2.34 9.50
C THR A 40 10.79 2.42 8.48
N PRO A 41 10.55 2.42 7.15
CA PRO A 41 11.62 2.53 6.14
C PRO A 41 12.41 3.83 6.29
N LEU A 42 11.74 4.95 6.57
CA LEU A 42 12.40 6.24 6.80
C LEU A 42 13.34 6.20 8.02
N THR A 43 12.92 5.55 9.09
CA THR A 43 13.74 5.40 10.31
C THR A 43 14.98 4.56 10.01
N SER A 44 14.85 3.47 9.26
CA SER A 44 15.99 2.64 8.84
C SER A 44 16.98 3.40 7.97
N ILE A 45 16.50 4.15 6.96
CA ILE A 45 17.36 4.98 6.10
C ILE A 45 18.13 6.00 6.94
N ARG A 46 17.44 6.70 7.86
CA ARG A 46 18.08 7.67 8.76
C ARG A 46 19.13 7.00 9.64
N MET A 47 18.82 5.86 10.24
CA MET A 47 19.76 5.10 11.08
C MET A 47 21.03 4.71 10.32
N TYR A 48 20.90 4.17 9.10
CA TYR A 48 22.06 3.84 8.27
C TYR A 48 22.88 5.10 7.92
N SER A 49 22.20 6.20 7.57
CA SER A 49 22.86 7.47 7.29
C SER A 49 23.64 8.01 8.49
N GLU A 50 23.06 7.97 9.69
CA GLU A 50 23.73 8.40 10.94
C GLU A 50 24.95 7.52 11.27
N MET A 51 24.86 6.21 11.05
CA MET A 51 26.00 5.30 11.25
C MET A 51 27.16 5.58 10.30
N LEU A 52 26.85 5.94 9.05
CA LEU A 52 27.85 6.29 8.04
C LEU A 52 28.46 7.66 8.35
N GLU A 53 27.66 8.67 8.72
CA GLU A 53 28.13 10.01 9.09
C GLU A 53 29.10 9.97 10.28
N LYS A 54 28.81 9.15 11.29
CA LYS A 54 29.67 8.99 12.48
C LYS A 54 30.91 8.12 12.23
N ASN A 55 31.11 7.64 10.99
CA ASN A 55 32.19 6.75 10.60
C ASN A 55 32.28 5.49 11.49
N TRP A 56 31.13 4.98 11.95
CA TRP A 56 31.04 3.78 12.78
C TRP A 56 31.19 2.50 11.96
N VAL A 57 31.01 2.59 10.63
CA VAL A 57 31.14 1.48 9.69
C VAL A 57 32.54 1.48 9.10
N LYS A 58 33.41 0.58 9.58
CA LYS A 58 34.83 0.52 9.18
C LYS A 58 35.15 -0.51 8.09
N SER A 59 34.23 -1.43 7.82
CA SER A 59 34.37 -2.48 6.81
C SER A 59 33.71 -2.04 5.51
N GLU A 60 34.43 -2.19 4.40
CA GLU A 60 33.94 -1.85 3.06
C GLU A 60 32.73 -2.71 2.65
N ASP A 61 32.73 -4.00 3.03
CA ASP A 61 31.59 -4.89 2.81
C ASP A 61 30.32 -4.40 3.54
N LYS A 62 30.47 -3.97 4.80
CA LYS A 62 29.37 -3.40 5.59
C LYS A 62 28.88 -2.07 5.03
N LEU A 63 29.79 -1.26 4.48
CA LEU A 63 29.47 0.00 3.82
C LEU A 63 28.56 -0.27 2.60
N ALA A 64 28.96 -1.21 1.74
CA ALA A 64 28.20 -1.61 0.57
C ALA A 64 26.83 -2.22 0.94
N GLU A 65 26.77 -3.01 2.01
CA GLU A 65 25.52 -3.54 2.56
C GLU A 65 24.56 -2.43 3.00
N TYR A 66 25.05 -1.42 3.72
CA TYR A 66 24.23 -0.32 4.21
C TYR A 66 23.67 0.53 3.07
N TYR A 67 24.48 0.84 2.06
CA TYR A 67 23.99 1.53 0.86
C TYR A 67 22.91 0.71 0.13
N ARG A 68 23.08 -0.61 0.04
CA ARG A 68 22.08 -1.51 -0.56
C ARG A 68 20.78 -1.50 0.25
N ASN A 69 20.86 -1.59 1.57
CA ASN A 69 19.69 -1.56 2.45
C ASN A 69 18.96 -0.21 2.37
N MET A 70 19.68 0.91 2.39
CA MET A 70 19.10 2.24 2.20
C MET A 70 18.35 2.35 0.86
N ARG A 71 18.95 1.85 -0.23
CA ARG A 71 18.29 1.81 -1.54
C ARG A 71 17.01 0.98 -1.51
N GLN A 72 17.05 -0.21 -0.92
CA GLN A 72 15.87 -1.09 -0.82
C GLN A 72 14.74 -0.44 -0.01
N GLU A 73 15.04 0.22 1.11
CA GLU A 73 14.05 0.94 1.91
C GLU A 73 13.49 2.16 1.17
N SER A 74 14.31 2.86 0.37
CA SER A 74 13.85 3.97 -0.48
C SER A 74 12.90 3.49 -1.59
N GLU A 75 13.23 2.36 -2.24
CA GLU A 75 12.35 1.72 -3.22
C GLU A 75 11.04 1.24 -2.57
N ARG A 76 11.10 0.70 -1.34
CA ARG A 76 9.91 0.31 -0.57
C ARG A 76 9.02 1.52 -0.24
N LEU A 77 9.61 2.63 0.19
CA LEU A 77 8.90 3.87 0.47
C LEU A 77 8.18 4.39 -0.79
N SER A 78 8.87 4.34 -1.93
CA SER A 78 8.32 4.76 -3.23
C SER A 78 7.09 3.93 -3.61
N ARG A 79 7.18 2.60 -3.49
CA ARG A 79 6.04 1.69 -3.73
C ARG A 79 4.87 1.96 -2.79
N LEU A 80 5.12 2.23 -1.50
CA LEU A 80 4.06 2.58 -0.55
C LEU A 80 3.34 3.88 -0.94
N ILE A 81 4.10 4.90 -1.34
CA ILE A 81 3.54 6.18 -1.81
C ILE A 81 2.69 5.96 -3.07
N GLU A 82 3.19 5.21 -4.04
CA GLU A 82 2.44 4.86 -5.26
C GLU A 82 1.12 4.16 -4.92
N ASN A 83 1.15 3.16 -4.04
CA ASN A 83 -0.06 2.45 -3.61
C ASN A 83 -1.10 3.39 -2.96
N VAL A 84 -0.66 4.35 -2.15
CA VAL A 84 -1.55 5.34 -1.52
C VAL A 84 -2.16 6.28 -2.58
N LEU A 85 -1.35 6.74 -3.54
CA LEU A 85 -1.83 7.58 -4.64
C LEU A 85 -2.83 6.85 -5.52
N ASP A 86 -2.57 5.58 -5.82
CA ASP A 86 -3.47 4.74 -6.60
C ASP A 86 -4.78 4.46 -5.88
N PHE A 87 -4.73 4.17 -4.57
CA PHE A 87 -5.93 4.08 -3.74
C PHE A 87 -6.75 5.37 -3.77
N SER A 88 -6.09 6.53 -3.65
CA SER A 88 -6.74 7.85 -3.74
C SER A 88 -7.36 8.13 -5.12
N ARG A 89 -6.77 7.63 -6.21
CA ARG A 89 -7.35 7.73 -7.57
C ARG A 89 -8.58 6.84 -7.71
N ILE A 90 -8.55 5.63 -7.17
CA ILE A 90 -9.66 4.68 -7.18
C ILE A 90 -10.84 5.22 -6.38
N GLN A 91 -10.61 5.70 -5.15
CA GLN A 91 -11.65 6.26 -4.28
C GLN A 91 -12.39 7.46 -4.91
N ARG A 92 -11.68 8.27 -5.69
CA ARG A 92 -12.28 9.43 -6.38
C ARG A 92 -12.96 9.07 -7.71
N GLY A 93 -13.05 7.78 -8.06
CA GLY A 93 -13.58 7.33 -9.35
C GLY A 93 -12.74 7.81 -10.55
N ARG A 94 -11.52 8.29 -10.33
CA ARG A 94 -10.66 8.87 -11.39
C ARG A 94 -9.86 7.83 -12.15
N LYS A 95 -9.81 6.59 -11.67
CA LYS A 95 -9.16 5.48 -12.39
C LYS A 95 -10.08 5.05 -13.53
N LYS A 96 -9.75 5.45 -14.75
CA LYS A 96 -10.45 5.02 -15.97
C LYS A 96 -9.98 3.61 -16.30
N TYR A 97 -10.89 2.65 -16.23
CA TYR A 97 -10.63 1.29 -16.68
C TYR A 97 -11.08 1.13 -18.12
N THR A 98 -10.25 0.53 -18.95
CA THR A 98 -10.60 0.16 -20.33
C THR A 98 -10.82 -1.34 -20.38
N PHE A 99 -12.06 -1.76 -20.13
CA PHE A 99 -12.44 -3.15 -20.23
C PHE A 99 -12.49 -3.59 -21.69
N LYS A 100 -11.93 -4.77 -21.98
CA LYS A 100 -11.93 -5.41 -23.31
C LYS A 100 -12.17 -6.90 -23.12
N ALA A 101 -12.85 -7.52 -24.08
CA ALA A 101 -12.90 -8.98 -24.15
C ALA A 101 -11.48 -9.52 -24.38
N GLY A 102 -11.09 -10.55 -23.65
CA GLY A 102 -9.77 -11.16 -23.70
C GLY A 102 -9.82 -12.61 -23.25
N ASP A 103 -8.78 -13.37 -23.61
CA ASP A 103 -8.64 -14.76 -23.19
C ASP A 103 -7.96 -14.83 -21.82
N ILE A 104 -8.71 -15.29 -20.82
CA ILE A 104 -8.20 -15.44 -19.46
C ILE A 104 -7.12 -16.52 -19.38
N ASN A 105 -7.18 -17.58 -20.20
CA ASN A 105 -6.17 -18.64 -20.22
C ASN A 105 -4.84 -18.09 -20.72
N LYS A 106 -4.88 -17.27 -21.78
CA LYS A 106 -3.70 -16.58 -22.29
C LYS A 106 -3.09 -15.65 -21.24
N CYS A 107 -3.92 -14.83 -20.59
CA CYS A 107 -3.46 -13.93 -19.52
C CYS A 107 -2.77 -14.70 -18.38
N ILE A 108 -3.34 -15.82 -17.95
CA ILE A 108 -2.75 -16.67 -16.92
C ILE A 108 -1.43 -17.29 -17.41
N ALA A 109 -1.38 -17.81 -18.63
CA ALA A 109 -0.17 -18.39 -19.20
C ALA A 109 0.98 -17.37 -19.28
N ASP A 110 0.70 -16.14 -19.72
CA ASP A 110 1.67 -15.05 -19.77
C ASP A 110 2.23 -14.72 -18.37
N VAL A 111 1.39 -14.76 -17.34
CA VAL A 111 1.80 -14.56 -15.93
C VAL A 111 2.64 -15.73 -15.41
N VAL A 112 2.25 -16.98 -15.72
CA VAL A 112 3.02 -18.17 -15.31
C VAL A 112 4.42 -18.14 -15.91
N GLU A 113 4.54 -17.84 -17.20
CA GLU A 113 5.84 -17.73 -17.87
C GLU A 113 6.69 -16.59 -17.31
N MET A 114 6.08 -15.45 -17.00
CA MET A 114 6.77 -14.33 -16.33
C MET A 114 7.30 -14.72 -14.93
N MET A 115 6.57 -15.56 -14.20
CA MET A 115 6.91 -15.95 -12.82
C MET A 115 7.82 -17.17 -12.74
N ARG A 116 7.92 -17.99 -13.80
CA ARG A 116 8.71 -19.22 -13.89
C ARG A 116 10.18 -19.05 -13.42
N PRO A 117 10.93 -17.98 -13.78
CA PRO A 117 12.30 -17.77 -13.32
C PRO A 117 12.40 -17.57 -11.80
N TYR A 118 11.46 -16.83 -11.21
CA TYR A 118 11.42 -16.55 -9.78
C TYR A 118 11.03 -17.78 -8.97
N ALA A 119 10.11 -18.60 -9.48
CA ALA A 119 9.74 -19.86 -8.88
C ALA A 119 10.91 -20.85 -8.87
N ALA A 120 11.61 -20.98 -10.00
CA ALA A 120 12.78 -21.85 -10.13
C ALA A 120 13.91 -21.43 -9.17
N GLN A 121 14.19 -20.12 -9.02
CA GLN A 121 15.17 -19.61 -8.05
C GLN A 121 14.85 -19.98 -6.60
N ARG A 122 13.57 -20.21 -6.28
CA ARG A 122 13.12 -20.61 -4.94
C ARG A 122 12.83 -22.11 -4.81
N GLY A 123 13.09 -22.91 -5.84
CA GLY A 123 12.89 -24.36 -5.84
C GLY A 123 11.44 -24.81 -6.06
N PHE A 124 10.57 -23.96 -6.60
CA PHE A 124 9.18 -24.28 -6.91
C PHE A 124 8.97 -24.52 -8.41
N THR A 125 8.03 -25.41 -8.75
CA THR A 125 7.60 -25.66 -10.14
C THR A 125 6.20 -25.12 -10.35
N ILE A 126 6.04 -24.25 -11.36
CA ILE A 126 4.78 -23.66 -11.81
C ILE A 126 4.68 -23.66 -13.33
#